data_AF-A0A0L0VRS0-F1
#
_entry.id   AF-A0A0L0VRS0-F1
#
_cell.length_a   1.000
_cell.length_b   1.000
_cell.length_c   1.000
_cell.angle_alpha   90.00
_cell.angle_beta   90.00
_cell.angle_gamma   90.00
#
_symmetry.space_group_name_H-M   'P 1'
#
loop_
_entity.id
_entity.type
_entity.pdbx_description
1 polymer ?
#
loop_
_entity_poly.entity_id
_entity_poly.type
_entity_poly.pdbx_seq_one_letter_code
_entity_poly.pdbx_strand_id
1 'polypeptide(L)'
;MQPDLSTVKLSSIINTDVFGMIHSLTSFRPTGATKDYIILGSDSGRVLVLEFDPSTNSFIKLHQETCGKSVAGRVVPGQFLATDPKGRAVMIAAMEKSKLVYILNRDLAGNLTISFPLEAHKSNAIIHHTVGIDVRFENPLFAALEVDYGEADQDPSGEAFNSAKKMLAYYKLHSGLKVNL
;
A
#
# COMPACT_ATOMS: atom_id res chain seq x y z
N MET A 1 -12.73 -7.81 -15.30
CA MET A 1 -13.37 -7.69 -16.63
C MET A 1 -12.61 -8.55 -17.61
N GLN A 2 -13.28 -9.13 -18.59
CA GLN A 2 -12.65 -9.89 -19.68
C GLN A 2 -12.91 -9.17 -21.01
N PRO A 3 -11.87 -8.90 -21.82
CA PRO A 3 -12.07 -8.41 -23.17
C PRO A 3 -12.54 -9.56 -24.07
N ASP A 4 -13.67 -9.37 -24.73
CA ASP A 4 -14.07 -10.21 -25.84
C ASP A 4 -13.37 -9.70 -27.11
N LEU A 5 -12.36 -10.46 -27.55
CA LEU A 5 -11.54 -10.12 -28.72
C LEU A 5 -12.33 -10.11 -30.04
N SER A 6 -13.51 -10.74 -30.06
CA SER A 6 -14.37 -10.78 -31.24
C SER A 6 -15.32 -9.58 -31.32
N THR A 7 -15.80 -9.07 -30.17
CA THR A 7 -16.78 -7.98 -30.12
C THR A 7 -16.21 -6.64 -29.66
N VAL A 8 -14.95 -6.60 -29.21
CA VAL A 8 -14.30 -5.42 -28.62
C VAL A 8 -15.13 -4.87 -27.44
N LYS A 9 -15.83 -5.76 -26.72
CA LYS A 9 -16.61 -5.44 -25.53
C LYS A 9 -15.93 -5.97 -24.28
N LEU A 10 -16.13 -5.27 -23.16
CA LEU A 10 -15.73 -5.72 -21.84
C LEU A 10 -16.92 -6.39 -21.16
N SER A 11 -16.73 -7.60 -20.65
CA SER A 11 -17.71 -8.27 -19.79
C SER A 11 -17.23 -8.27 -18.33
N SER A 12 -18.18 -8.10 -17.40
CA SER A 12 -17.90 -8.32 -15.98
C SER A 12 -17.77 -9.81 -15.72
N ILE A 13 -16.70 -10.23 -15.04
CA ILE A 13 -16.47 -11.64 -14.65
C ILE A 13 -17.13 -11.91 -13.30
N ILE A 14 -16.94 -10.99 -12.36
CA ILE A 14 -17.42 -11.06 -10.99
C ILE A 14 -17.73 -9.66 -10.48
N ASN A 15 -18.76 -9.55 -9.64
CA ASN A 15 -19.04 -8.37 -8.83
C ASN A 15 -19.28 -8.81 -7.38
N THR A 16 -18.76 -8.07 -6.41
CA THR A 16 -18.90 -8.40 -4.99
C THR A 16 -18.97 -7.12 -4.18
N ASP A 17 -20.03 -6.98 -3.39
CA ASP A 17 -20.17 -5.87 -2.46
C ASP A 17 -19.21 -6.04 -1.29
N VAL A 18 -18.39 -5.02 -1.04
CA VAL A 18 -17.38 -5.01 0.03
C VAL A 18 -17.89 -4.44 1.35
N PHE A 19 -19.09 -3.82 1.34
CA PHE A 19 -19.73 -3.20 2.50
C PHE A 19 -18.83 -2.23 3.27
N GLY A 20 -18.06 -1.41 2.54
CA GLY A 20 -17.15 -0.40 3.07
C GLY A 20 -16.59 0.47 1.95
N MET A 21 -15.69 1.39 2.28
CA MET A 21 -15.07 2.30 1.32
C MET A 21 -13.65 1.83 0.98
N ILE A 22 -13.42 1.44 -0.27
CA ILE A 22 -12.08 1.16 -0.77
C ILE A 22 -11.39 2.50 -1.02
N HIS A 23 -10.33 2.78 -0.28
CA HIS A 23 -9.54 4.00 -0.48
C HIS A 23 -8.39 3.78 -1.47
N SER A 24 -7.80 2.58 -1.44
CA SER A 24 -6.68 2.21 -2.29
C SER A 24 -6.74 0.74 -2.66
N LEU A 25 -6.35 0.42 -3.89
CA LEU A 25 -6.33 -0.93 -4.43
C LEU A 25 -5.22 -1.03 -5.48
N THR A 26 -4.45 -2.10 -5.43
CA THR A 26 -3.47 -2.43 -6.47
C THR A 26 -3.26 -3.94 -6.55
N SER A 27 -2.53 -4.39 -7.56
CA SER A 27 -2.10 -5.79 -7.68
C SER A 27 -0.61 -5.94 -7.43
N PHE A 28 -0.19 -7.15 -7.11
CA PHE A 28 1.21 -7.53 -7.07
C PHE A 28 1.38 -9.01 -7.43
N ARG A 29 2.58 -9.33 -7.90
CA ARG A 29 2.98 -10.70 -8.23
C ARG A 29 4.30 -11.03 -7.56
N PRO A 30 4.31 -11.90 -6.53
CA PRO A 30 5.56 -12.39 -5.96
C PRO A 30 6.44 -13.02 -7.04
N THR A 31 7.76 -12.92 -6.86
CA THR A 31 8.71 -13.50 -7.81
C THR A 31 8.46 -15.01 -7.98
N GLY A 32 8.37 -15.45 -9.23
CA GLY A 32 8.07 -16.85 -9.58
C GLY A 32 6.61 -17.28 -9.40
N ALA A 33 5.69 -16.39 -9.02
CA ALA A 33 4.27 -16.66 -9.04
C ALA A 33 3.70 -16.50 -10.46
N THR A 34 2.65 -17.26 -10.78
CA THR A 34 1.95 -17.20 -12.08
C THR A 34 0.65 -16.39 -12.00
N LYS A 35 0.19 -16.05 -10.79
CA LYS A 35 -1.04 -15.30 -10.53
C LYS A 35 -0.71 -13.95 -9.88
N ASP A 36 -1.51 -12.95 -10.20
CA ASP A 36 -1.53 -11.68 -9.46
C ASP A 36 -2.46 -11.80 -8.26
N TYR A 37 -2.04 -11.23 -7.14
CA TYR A 37 -2.88 -11.01 -5.98
C TYR A 37 -3.37 -9.57 -5.97
N ILE A 38 -4.50 -9.34 -5.31
CA ILE A 38 -5.07 -8.01 -5.09
C ILE A 38 -4.78 -7.62 -3.65
N ILE A 39 -4.28 -6.41 -3.43
CA ILE A 39 -4.15 -5.83 -2.11
C ILE A 39 -4.93 -4.52 -2.06
N LEU A 40 -5.61 -4.28 -0.94
CA LEU A 40 -6.44 -3.10 -0.76
C LEU A 40 -6.39 -2.56 0.67
N GLY A 41 -6.57 -1.25 0.77
CA GLY A 41 -6.83 -0.52 2.00
C GLY A 41 -8.25 0.07 1.98
N SER A 42 -8.94 -0.04 3.11
CA SER A 42 -10.30 0.49 3.29
C SER A 42 -10.46 1.25 4.61
N ASP A 43 -11.66 1.77 4.83
CA ASP A 43 -12.11 2.37 6.09
C ASP A 43 -12.18 1.39 7.28
N SER A 44 -11.97 0.09 7.05
CA SER A 44 -11.94 -0.94 8.10
C SER A 44 -10.72 -0.85 9.04
N GLY A 45 -9.71 -0.05 8.70
CA GLY A 45 -8.44 -0.01 9.43
C GLY A 45 -7.60 -1.29 9.27
N ARG A 46 -7.86 -2.06 8.21
CA ARG A 46 -7.18 -3.32 7.88
C ARG A 46 -6.61 -3.29 6.48
N VAL A 47 -5.50 -3.99 6.28
CA VAL A 47 -4.98 -4.36 4.96
C VAL A 47 -5.48 -5.76 4.61
N LEU A 48 -5.99 -5.92 3.39
CA LEU A 48 -6.50 -7.19 2.89
C LEU A 48 -5.76 -7.62 1.64
N VAL A 49 -5.45 -8.92 1.55
CA VAL A 49 -4.97 -9.56 0.33
C VAL A 49 -5.96 -10.59 -0.14
N LEU A 50 -6.35 -10.50 -1.42
CA LEU A 50 -7.33 -11.35 -2.07
C LEU A 50 -6.69 -12.09 -3.26
N GLU A 51 -7.16 -13.29 -3.51
CA GLU A 51 -6.96 -14.05 -4.75
C GLU A 51 -8.31 -14.25 -5.45
N PHE A 52 -8.34 -14.13 -6.78
CA PHE A 52 -9.50 -14.54 -7.55
C PHE A 52 -9.41 -16.02 -7.89
N ASP A 53 -10.44 -16.79 -7.55
CA ASP A 53 -10.58 -18.20 -7.92
C ASP A 53 -11.60 -18.36 -9.05
N PRO A 54 -11.15 -18.69 -10.29
CA PRO A 54 -12.04 -18.90 -11.42
C PRO A 54 -12.96 -20.11 -11.27
N SER A 55 -12.58 -21.11 -10.45
CA SER A 55 -13.37 -22.34 -10.31
C SER A 55 -14.66 -22.11 -9.51
N THR A 56 -14.57 -21.28 -8.48
CA THR A 56 -15.72 -20.87 -7.67
C THR A 56 -16.29 -19.51 -8.08
N ASN A 57 -15.65 -18.84 -9.05
CA ASN A 57 -15.92 -17.46 -9.46
C ASN A 57 -16.07 -16.53 -8.24
N SER A 58 -15.08 -16.57 -7.33
CA SER A 58 -15.12 -15.84 -6.06
C SER A 58 -13.78 -15.21 -5.70
N PHE A 59 -13.80 -14.21 -4.82
CA PHE A 59 -12.58 -13.67 -4.19
C PHE A 59 -12.30 -14.40 -2.88
N ILE A 60 -11.14 -15.05 -2.81
CA ILE A 60 -10.63 -15.72 -1.62
C ILE A 60 -9.78 -14.71 -0.83
N LYS A 61 -10.13 -14.49 0.43
CA LYS A 61 -9.33 -13.67 1.35
C LYS A 61 -8.16 -14.46 1.90
N LEU A 62 -6.96 -14.17 1.39
CA LEU A 62 -5.72 -14.85 1.80
C LEU A 62 -5.12 -14.27 3.07
N HIS A 63 -5.16 -12.94 3.22
CA HIS A 63 -4.63 -12.24 4.39
C HIS A 63 -5.56 -11.12 4.81
N GLN A 64 -5.64 -10.90 6.12
CA GLN A 64 -6.33 -9.76 6.71
C GLN A 64 -5.63 -9.38 8.00
N GLU A 65 -5.08 -8.18 8.04
CA GLU A 65 -4.33 -7.70 9.19
C GLU A 65 -4.80 -6.33 9.62
N THR A 66 -4.85 -6.12 10.95
CA THR A 66 -5.31 -4.87 11.53
C THR A 66 -4.15 -3.88 11.61
N CYS A 67 -4.28 -2.77 10.89
CA CYS A 67 -3.32 -1.66 10.86
C CYS A 67 -3.73 -0.52 11.81
N GLY A 68 -5.00 -0.47 12.21
CA GLY A 68 -5.53 0.59 13.08
C GLY A 68 -7.01 0.41 13.40
N LYS A 69 -7.65 1.50 13.84
CA LYS A 69 -9.08 1.52 14.16
C LYS A 69 -9.93 1.55 12.88
N SER A 70 -11.13 0.98 12.96
CA SER A 70 -12.11 1.00 11.87
C SER A 70 -12.75 2.38 11.71
N VAL A 71 -12.05 3.26 11.00
CA VAL A 71 -12.50 4.58 10.55
C VAL A 71 -11.55 5.06 9.45
N ALA A 72 -12.05 5.86 8.50
CA ALA A 72 -11.21 6.63 7.59
C ALA A 72 -10.47 7.75 8.38
N GLY A 73 -9.43 7.36 9.10
CA GLY A 73 -8.69 8.24 10.00
C GLY A 73 -7.50 8.90 9.31
N ARG A 74 -7.25 10.17 9.61
CA ARG A 74 -6.12 10.97 9.12
C ARG A 74 -4.77 10.25 9.25
N VAL A 75 -4.57 9.54 10.37
CA VAL A 75 -3.34 8.80 10.71
C VAL A 75 -3.48 7.27 10.63
N VAL A 76 -4.61 6.77 10.16
CA VAL A 76 -4.85 5.32 10.00
C VAL A 76 -4.42 4.90 8.59
N PRO A 77 -3.48 3.95 8.42
CA PRO A 77 -3.06 3.50 7.10
C PRO A 77 -4.21 2.90 6.30
N GLY A 78 -4.29 3.26 5.02
CA GLY A 78 -5.37 2.80 4.13
C GLY A 78 -5.55 3.68 2.89
N GLN A 79 -5.17 4.96 2.98
CA GLN A 79 -5.37 5.93 1.92
C GLN A 79 -4.47 5.72 0.71
N PHE A 80 -3.18 5.43 0.95
CA PHE A 80 -2.21 5.20 -0.11
C PHE A 80 -1.63 3.80 -0.01
N LEU A 81 -1.35 3.21 -1.17
CA LEU A 81 -0.88 1.85 -1.29
C LEU A 81 0.11 1.78 -2.45
N ALA A 82 1.31 1.29 -2.16
CA ALA A 82 2.41 1.20 -3.11
C ALA A 82 3.05 -0.18 -3.03
N THR A 83 3.17 -0.86 -4.17
CA THR A 83 3.77 -2.20 -4.26
C THR A 83 5.16 -2.12 -4.89
N ASP A 84 6.11 -2.91 -4.37
CA ASP A 84 7.36 -3.19 -5.06
C ASP A 84 7.05 -3.88 -6.40
N PRO A 85 7.61 -3.42 -7.53
CA PRO A 85 7.30 -3.99 -8.85
C PRO A 85 7.64 -5.48 -9.02
N LYS A 86 8.47 -6.06 -8.14
CA LYS A 86 8.79 -7.50 -8.10
C LYS A 86 7.96 -8.29 -7.08
N GLY A 87 6.97 -7.64 -6.46
CA GLY A 87 6.06 -8.22 -5.49
C GLY A 87 6.72 -8.69 -4.21
N ARG A 88 7.82 -8.04 -3.79
CA ARG A 88 8.59 -8.41 -2.59
C ARG A 88 8.14 -7.70 -1.31
N ALA A 89 7.53 -6.53 -1.47
CA ALA A 89 7.06 -5.71 -0.36
C ALA A 89 5.92 -4.80 -0.80
N VAL A 90 5.16 -4.31 0.17
CA VAL A 90 4.10 -3.32 -0.02
C VAL A 90 4.14 -2.29 1.10
N MET A 91 3.98 -1.02 0.75
CA MET A 91 3.78 0.07 1.71
C MET A 91 2.32 0.49 1.70
N ILE A 92 1.71 0.53 2.88
CA ILE A 92 0.40 1.16 3.12
C ILE A 92 0.61 2.41 3.98
N ALA A 93 -0.03 3.51 3.61
CA ALA A 93 0.14 4.80 4.27
C ALA A 93 -1.20 5.48 4.54
N ALA A 94 -1.19 6.31 5.58
CA ALA A 94 -2.28 7.23 5.90
C ALA A 94 -2.07 8.57 5.17
N MET A 95 -2.98 9.53 5.37
CA MET A 95 -2.81 10.90 4.89
C MET A 95 -1.75 11.67 5.67
N GLU A 96 -1.50 11.26 6.91
CA GLU A 96 -0.53 11.90 7.79
C GLU A 96 0.18 10.84 8.63
N LYS A 97 1.47 11.08 8.88
CA LYS A 97 2.31 10.34 9.83
C LYS A 97 2.59 8.88 9.49
N SER A 98 1.55 8.06 9.50
CA SER A 98 1.65 6.60 9.55
C SER A 98 1.93 5.99 8.19
N LYS A 99 2.95 5.15 8.15
CA LYS A 99 3.34 4.27 7.03
C LYS A 99 3.76 2.93 7.61
N LEU A 100 3.26 1.85 7.03
CA LEU A 100 3.62 0.48 7.37
C LEU A 100 4.11 -0.21 6.11
N VAL A 101 5.17 -1.01 6.23
CA VAL A 101 5.73 -1.81 5.14
C VAL A 101 5.62 -3.28 5.50
N TYR A 102 5.01 -4.05 4.61
CA TYR A 102 4.87 -5.49 4.73
C TYR A 102 5.82 -6.17 3.75
N ILE A 103 6.52 -7.21 4.20
CA ILE A 103 7.33 -8.07 3.34
C ILE A 103 6.46 -9.22 2.85
N LEU A 104 6.51 -9.46 1.55
CA LEU A 104 5.73 -10.46 0.84
C LEU A 104 6.67 -11.61 0.45
N ASN A 105 6.40 -12.80 0.97
CA ASN A 105 7.24 -13.97 0.76
C ASN A 105 6.40 -15.16 0.25
N ARG A 106 7.10 -16.24 -0.10
CA ARG A 106 6.47 -17.54 -0.38
C ARG A 106 7.05 -18.60 0.55
N ASP A 107 6.19 -19.47 1.05
CA ASP A 107 6.64 -20.66 1.77
C ASP A 107 7.19 -21.73 0.80
N LEU A 108 7.66 -22.86 1.35
CA LEU A 108 8.19 -23.97 0.55
C LEU A 108 7.14 -24.62 -0.36
N ALA A 109 5.85 -24.49 -0.04
CA ALA A 109 4.74 -24.95 -0.87
C ALA A 109 4.31 -23.91 -1.92
N GLY A 110 4.94 -22.74 -1.92
CA GLY A 110 4.67 -21.65 -2.85
C GLY A 110 3.46 -20.78 -2.47
N ASN A 111 2.91 -20.92 -1.26
CA ASN A 111 1.83 -20.07 -0.76
C ASN A 111 2.38 -18.70 -0.35
N LEU A 112 1.57 -17.65 -0.55
CA LEU A 112 1.90 -16.31 -0.09
C LEU A 112 1.97 -16.26 1.44
N THR A 113 3.05 -15.65 1.97
CA THR A 113 3.18 -15.32 3.38
C THR A 113 3.49 -13.83 3.53
N ILE A 114 2.97 -13.23 4.61
CA ILE A 114 3.09 -11.78 4.87
C ILE A 114 3.72 -11.60 6.25
N SER A 115 4.76 -10.77 6.33
CA SER A 115 5.42 -10.46 7.59
C SER A 115 4.57 -9.55 8.48
N PHE A 116 4.95 -9.44 9.76
CA PHE A 116 4.54 -8.29 10.57
C PHE A 116 5.00 -6.97 9.92
N PRO A 117 4.29 -5.85 10.17
CA PRO A 117 4.59 -4.58 9.56
C PRO A 117 5.87 -3.99 10.14
N LEU A 118 6.64 -3.34 9.28
CA LEU A 118 7.71 -2.44 9.67
C LEU A 118 7.20 -1.00 9.64
N GLU A 119 7.42 -0.27 10.72
CA GLU A 119 6.93 1.10 10.85
C GLU A 119 7.92 2.10 10.22
N ALA A 120 7.38 3.03 9.42
CA ALA A 120 8.11 4.13 8.81
C ALA A 120 7.43 5.49 9.11
N HIS A 121 6.99 5.64 10.35
CA HIS A 121 6.22 6.79 10.80
C HIS A 121 7.07 8.05 10.82
N LYS A 122 6.49 9.17 10.39
CA LYS A 122 7.11 10.49 10.48
C LYS A 122 6.09 11.48 11.02
N SER A 123 6.25 11.91 12.27
CA SER A 123 5.35 12.92 12.86
C SER A 123 5.31 14.19 12.01
N ASN A 124 4.18 14.88 12.03
CA ASN A 124 3.96 16.16 11.35
C ASN A 124 4.18 16.13 9.83
N ALA A 125 4.07 14.95 9.21
CA ALA A 125 4.21 14.79 7.77
C ALA A 125 2.85 14.53 7.12
N ILE A 126 2.39 15.47 6.29
CA ILE A 126 1.29 15.25 5.34
C ILE A 126 1.84 14.47 4.16
N ILE A 127 1.20 13.37 3.81
CA ILE A 127 1.57 12.48 2.71
C ILE A 127 0.61 12.76 1.55
N HIS A 128 1.16 13.12 0.40
CA HIS A 128 0.36 13.40 -0.80
C HIS A 128 0.18 12.17 -1.69
N HIS A 129 1.20 11.32 -1.78
CA HIS A 129 1.17 10.10 -2.57
C HIS A 129 2.37 9.21 -2.23
N THR A 130 2.25 7.90 -2.45
CA THR A 130 3.35 6.94 -2.35
C THR A 130 3.44 6.08 -3.60
N VAL A 131 4.66 5.68 -3.99
CA VAL A 131 4.91 4.79 -5.14
C VAL A 131 6.03 3.80 -4.81
N GLY A 132 5.96 2.60 -5.39
CA GLY A 132 7.08 1.67 -5.42
C GLY A 132 8.04 2.04 -6.54
N ILE A 133 9.34 2.00 -6.27
CA ILE A 133 10.39 2.31 -7.25
C ILE A 133 10.97 1.01 -7.79
N ASP A 134 11.04 0.88 -9.13
CA ASP A 134 11.71 -0.27 -9.76
C ASP A 134 13.22 -0.14 -9.61
N VAL A 135 13.74 -0.82 -8.60
CA VAL A 135 15.17 -0.94 -8.32
C VAL A 135 15.72 -2.31 -8.74
N ARG A 136 15.02 -3.02 -9.64
CA ARG A 136 15.35 -4.35 -10.13
C ARG A 136 15.49 -5.38 -8.99
N PHE A 137 16.72 -5.69 -8.60
CA PHE A 137 17.04 -6.70 -7.59
C PHE A 137 17.63 -6.10 -6.32
N GLU A 138 17.89 -4.78 -6.29
CA GLU A 138 18.22 -4.07 -5.07
C GLU A 138 17.06 -4.10 -4.08
N ASN A 139 17.33 -3.82 -2.81
CA ASN A 139 16.29 -3.88 -1.80
C ASN A 139 15.11 -2.95 -2.13
N PRO A 140 13.85 -3.39 -1.87
CA PRO A 140 12.65 -2.60 -2.15
C PRO A 140 12.76 -1.15 -1.68
N LEU A 141 12.33 -0.24 -2.55
CA LEU A 141 12.39 1.20 -2.34
C LEU A 141 11.01 1.80 -2.63
N PHE A 142 10.53 2.62 -1.71
CA PHE A 142 9.31 3.41 -1.90
C PHE A 142 9.67 4.88 -1.93
N ALA A 143 8.94 5.68 -2.70
CA ALA A 143 9.02 7.12 -2.64
C ALA A 143 7.69 7.71 -2.17
N ALA A 144 7.75 8.75 -1.36
CA ALA A 144 6.58 9.50 -0.91
C ALA A 144 6.79 10.99 -1.17
N LEU A 145 5.72 11.67 -1.61
CA LEU A 145 5.69 13.12 -1.68
C LEU A 145 5.09 13.65 -0.38
N GLU A 146 5.87 14.37 0.42
CA GLU A 146 5.50 14.77 1.77
C GLU A 146 5.71 16.26 2.03
N VAL A 147 4.92 16.82 2.94
CA VAL A 147 5.14 18.17 3.50
C VAL A 147 5.25 18.04 5.01
N ASP A 148 6.33 18.55 5.58
CA ASP A 148 6.45 18.70 7.03
C ASP A 148 5.77 20.01 7.45
N TYR A 149 4.82 19.93 8.38
CA TYR A 149 4.11 21.10 8.90
C TYR A 149 4.52 21.45 10.34
N GLY A 150 5.51 20.76 10.92
CA GLY A 150 5.90 20.92 12.32
C GLY A 150 6.32 22.35 12.68
N GLU A 151 7.05 23.04 11.80
CA GLU A 151 7.44 24.44 11.99
C GLU A 151 6.25 25.40 11.80
N ALA A 152 5.37 25.12 10.84
CA ALA A 152 4.20 25.95 10.55
C ALA A 152 3.23 26.01 11.74
N ASP A 153 3.06 24.91 12.48
CA ASP A 153 2.22 24.87 13.68
C ASP A 153 2.75 25.74 14.84
N GLN A 154 4.04 26.08 14.83
CA GLN A 154 4.70 26.86 15.88
C GLN A 154 4.96 28.31 15.47
N ASP A 155 4.63 28.70 14.23
CA ASP A 155 4.92 30.02 13.69
C ASP A 155 3.65 30.85 13.48
N PRO A 156 3.31 31.78 14.39
CA PRO A 156 2.14 32.64 14.26
C PRO A 156 2.27 33.68 13.13
N SER A 157 3.46 33.89 12.55
CA SER A 157 3.64 34.84 11.45
C SER A 157 3.16 34.28 10.10
N GLY A 158 3.13 32.95 9.96
CA GLY A 158 2.78 32.25 8.72
C GLY A 158 3.92 32.17 7.70
N GLU A 159 5.12 32.64 8.02
CA GLU A 159 6.30 32.54 7.14
C GLU A 159 6.73 31.09 6.92
N ALA A 160 6.68 30.26 7.95
CA ALA A 160 6.98 28.82 7.87
C ALA A 160 5.99 28.08 6.95
N PHE A 161 4.70 28.42 7.02
CA PHE A 161 3.69 27.86 6.11
C PHE A 161 3.97 28.26 4.65
N ASN A 162 4.26 29.53 4.39
CA ASN A 162 4.54 30.03 3.04
C ASN A 162 5.85 29.47 2.45
N SER A 163 6.80 29.11 3.30
CA SER A 163 8.07 28.52 2.89
C SER A 163 8.07 27.00 2.83
N ALA A 164 7.02 26.33 3.34
CA ALA A 164 6.88 24.88 3.33
C ALA A 164 6.89 24.32 1.90
N LYS A 165 7.69 23.27 1.68
CA LYS A 165 7.85 22.63 0.37
C LYS A 165 7.47 21.17 0.43
N LYS A 166 6.94 20.68 -0.68
CA LYS A 166 6.82 19.24 -0.93
C LYS A 166 8.20 18.65 -1.13
N MET A 167 8.53 17.65 -0.33
CA MET A 167 9.78 16.91 -0.36
C MET A 167 9.52 15.51 -0.90
N LEU A 168 10.42 15.03 -1.77
CA LEU A 168 10.42 13.64 -2.21
C LEU A 168 11.27 12.83 -1.23
N ALA A 169 10.63 12.02 -0.40
CA ALA A 169 11.27 11.14 0.57
C ALA A 169 11.38 9.71 0.02
N TYR A 170 12.48 9.03 0.37
CA TYR A 170 12.76 7.67 -0.08
C TYR A 170 12.86 6.72 1.10
N TYR A 171 12.10 5.63 1.07
CA TYR A 171 12.03 4.63 2.13
C TYR A 171 12.60 3.31 1.62
N LYS A 172 13.85 3.03 1.99
CA LYS A 172 14.54 1.80 1.59
C LYS A 172 14.37 0.71 2.65
N LEU A 173 13.85 -0.43 2.23
CA LEU A 173 13.85 -1.64 3.05
C LEU A 173 15.29 -2.17 3.14
N HIS A 174 15.79 -2.47 4.33
CA HIS A 174 17.09 -3.13 4.47
C HIS A 174 16.91 -4.59 4.85
N SER A 175 17.77 -5.46 4.31
CA SER A 175 17.87 -6.88 4.66
C SER A 175 18.33 -7.02 6.12
N GLY A 176 17.38 -6.91 7.05
CA GLY A 176 17.64 -6.87 8.49
C GLY A 176 16.48 -6.35 9.35
N LEU A 177 15.24 -6.31 8.83
CA LEU A 177 14.02 -5.87 9.53
C LEU A 177 13.99 -4.37 9.93
N LYS A 178 14.66 -3.48 9.18
CA LYS A 178 14.60 -2.04 9.44
C LYS A 178 14.27 -1.23 8.19
N VAL A 179 13.41 -0.23 8.37
CA VAL A 179 13.17 0.86 7.41
C VAL A 179 13.88 2.10 7.98
N ASN A 180 14.79 2.69 7.21
CA ASN A 180 15.41 3.97 7.57
C ASN A 180 14.72 5.10 6.79
N LEU A 181 14.60 6.24 7.45
CA LEU A 181 14.13 7.52 6.90
C LEU A 181 15.19 8.17 6.02
#